data_AF-A0AAJ3DJ11-F1
#
_entry.id   AF-A0AAJ3DJ11-F1
#
_cell.length_a   1.000
_cell.length_b   1.000
_cell.length_c   1.000
_cell.angle_alpha   90.00
_cell.angle_beta   90.00
_cell.angle_gamma   90.00
#
_symmetry.space_group_name_H-M   'P 1'
#
loop_
_entity.id
_entity.type
_entity.pdbx_description
1 polymer ?
#
loop_
_entity_poly.entity_id
_entity_poly.type
_entity_poly.pdbx_seq_one_letter_code
_entity_poly.pdbx_strand_id
1 'polypeptide(L)' 'MEDWDETDRLIIEGRRIQAVQAIRAARECIIPDALDMLAGRYALLRATRPDDLTQSDEDYWAGFYS' A
#
# COMPACT_ATOMS: atom_id res chain seq x y z
N MET A 1 -7.74 -10.10 -13.80
CA MET A 1 -7.87 -8.83 -13.07
C MET A 1 -7.17 -9.07 -11.75
N GLU A 2 -6.04 -8.41 -11.49
CA GLU A 2 -5.39 -8.56 -10.17
C GLU A 2 -6.34 -7.95 -9.14
N ASP A 3 -6.76 -8.77 -8.16
CA ASP A 3 -7.62 -8.33 -7.08
C ASP A 3 -6.77 -7.55 -6.08
N TRP A 4 -6.99 -6.24 -6.07
CA TRP A 4 -6.31 -5.29 -5.18
C TRP A 4 -7.28 -4.74 -4.13
N ASP A 5 -8.55 -5.13 -4.11
CA ASP A 5 -9.59 -4.42 -3.37
C ASP A 5 -9.30 -4.38 -1.86
N GLU A 6 -8.89 -5.52 -1.28
CA GLU A 6 -8.48 -5.58 0.12
C GLU A 6 -7.20 -4.77 0.39
N THR A 7 -6.23 -4.85 -0.52
CA THR A 7 -4.96 -4.13 -0.35
C THR A 7 -5.16 -2.62 -0.46
N ASP A 8 -5.98 -2.16 -1.40
CA ASP A 8 -6.34 -0.76 -1.58
C ASP A 8 -7.03 -0.20 -0.33
N ARG A 9 -7.97 -0.97 0.22
CA ARG A 9 -8.61 -0.62 1.48
C ARG A 9 -7.60 -0.48 2.60
N LEU A 10 -6.69 -1.44 2.75
CA LEU A 10 -5.63 -1.39 3.78
C LEU A 10 -4.67 -0.22 3.57
N ILE A 11 -4.36 0.13 2.31
CA ILE A 11 -3.54 1.29 1.96
C ILE A 11 -4.25 2.57 2.38
N ILE A 12 -5.52 2.74 2.01
CA ILE A 12 -6.35 3.91 2.32
C ILE A 12 -6.54 4.09 3.83
N GLU A 13 -6.74 2.99 4.57
CA GLU A 13 -6.85 2.99 6.03
C GLU A 13 -5.51 3.20 6.75
N GLY A 14 -4.38 3.37 6.03
CA GLY A 14 -3.05 3.56 6.61
C GLY A 14 -2.45 2.29 7.25
N ARG A 15 -3.06 1.12 7.02
CA ARG A 15 -2.70 -0.20 7.58
C ARG A 15 -1.59 -0.86 6.78
N ARG A 16 -0.47 -0.14 6.64
CA ARG A 16 0.67 -0.47 5.76
C ARG A 16 1.24 -1.87 5.99
N ILE A 17 1.41 -2.29 7.25
CA ILE A 17 1.94 -3.64 7.58
C ILE A 17 0.99 -4.74 7.08
N GLN A 18 -0.31 -4.57 7.28
CA GLN A 18 -1.31 -5.53 6.79
C GLN A 18 -1.38 -5.53 5.27
N ALA A 19 -1.23 -4.37 4.62
CA ALA A 19 -1.14 -4.28 3.16
C ALA A 19 0.05 -5.08 2.62
N VAL A 20 1.24 -4.96 3.24
CA VAL A 20 2.41 -5.80 2.87
C VAL A 20 2.11 -7.29 3.06
N GLN A 21 1.47 -7.68 4.16
CA GLN A 21 1.11 -9.08 4.41
C GLN A 21 0.12 -9.61 3.36
N ALA A 22 -0.88 -8.81 2.98
CA ALA A 22 -1.84 -9.16 1.94
C ALA A 22 -1.16 -9.35 0.57
N ILE A 23 -0.25 -8.44 0.20
CA ILE A 23 0.54 -8.53 -1.03
C ILE A 23 1.39 -9.79 -1.04
N ARG A 24 2.08 -10.09 0.07
CA ARG A 24 2.90 -11.31 0.19
C ARG A 24 2.07 -12.57 0.06
N ALA A 25 0.89 -12.62 0.68
CA ALA A 25 0.01 -13.78 0.62
C ALA A 25 -0.56 -13.98 -0.79
N ALA A 26 -0.96 -12.90 -1.47
CA ALA A 26 -1.57 -12.96 -2.80
C ALA A 26 -0.56 -13.29 -3.91
N ARG A 27 0.72 -12.91 -3.74
CA ARG A 27 1.75 -13.00 -4.78
C ARG A 27 2.90 -13.94 -4.45
N GLU A 28 2.85 -14.59 -3.28
CA GLU A 28 3.87 -15.50 -2.77
C GLU A 28 5.30 -14.92 -2.85
N CYS A 29 5.44 -13.62 -2.57
CA CYS A 29 6.69 -12.88 -2.76
C CYS A 29 7.46 -12.61 -1.45
N ILE A 30 8.73 -12.22 -1.61
CA ILE A 30 9.59 -11.80 -0.50
C ILE A 30 9.19 -10.39 -0.02
N ILE A 31 9.63 -10.05 1.19
CA ILE A 31 9.30 -8.76 1.80
C ILE A 31 9.72 -7.56 0.94
N PRO A 32 10.93 -7.51 0.35
CA PRO A 32 11.32 -6.40 -0.54
C PRO A 32 10.35 -6.19 -1.71
N ASP A 33 10.02 -7.24 -2.44
CA ASP A 33 9.08 -7.17 -3.57
C ASP A 33 7.71 -6.66 -3.14
N ALA A 34 7.23 -7.11 -1.96
CA ALA A 34 5.96 -6.66 -1.43
C ALA A 34 5.96 -5.18 -1.02
N LEU A 35 7.09 -4.66 -0.53
CA LEU A 35 7.26 -3.24 -0.21
C LEU A 35 7.26 -2.39 -1.48
N ASP A 36 7.96 -2.82 -2.53
CA ASP A 36 7.96 -2.14 -3.82
C ASP A 36 6.57 -2.10 -4.45
N MET A 37 5.84 -3.22 -4.36
CA MET A 37 4.45 -3.32 -4.80
C MET A 37 3.50 -2.43 -4.00
N LEU A 38 3.68 -2.36 -2.67
CA LEU A 38 2.93 -1.44 -1.83
C LEU A 38 3.17 0.01 -2.25
N ALA A 39 4.44 0.41 -2.45
CA ALA A 39 4.79 1.76 -2.86
C ALA A 39 4.21 2.11 -4.24
N GLY A 40 4.30 1.20 -5.21
CA GLY A 40 3.72 1.37 -6.54
C GLY A 40 2.19 1.48 -6.49
N ARG A 41 1.53 0.66 -5.66
CA ARG A 41 0.08 0.70 -5.52
C ARG A 41 -0.39 1.97 -4.83
N TYR A 42 0.29 2.40 -3.77
CA TYR A 42 0.05 3.68 -3.11
C TYR A 42 0.14 4.85 -4.10
N ALA A 43 1.20 4.91 -4.92
CA ALA A 43 1.38 5.96 -5.91
C ALA A 43 0.22 6.00 -6.94
N LEU A 44 -0.25 4.83 -7.38
CA LEU A 44 -1.40 4.74 -8.28
C LEU A 44 -2.69 5.24 -7.63
N LEU A 45 -2.97 4.85 -6.38
CA LEU A 45 -4.13 5.32 -5.63
C LEU A 45 -4.05 6.84 -5.40
N ARG A 46 -2.87 7.37 -5.09
CA ARG A 46 -2.64 8.80 -4.94
C ARG A 46 -2.96 9.59 -6.21
N ALA A 47 -2.63 9.03 -7.38
CA ALA A 47 -2.88 9.66 -8.67
C ALA A 47 -4.34 9.54 -9.13
N THR A 48 -5.02 8.45 -8.79
CA THR A 48 -6.37 8.12 -9.33
C THR A 48 -7.51 8.41 -8.36
N ARG A 49 -7.23 8.39 -7.06
CA ARG A 49 -8.18 8.59 -5.95
C ARG A 49 -7.54 9.45 -4.84
N PRO A 50 -7.10 10.67 -5.15
CA PRO A 50 -6.43 11.52 -4.16
C PRO A 50 -7.32 11.82 -2.94
N ASP A 51 -8.65 11.92 -3.14
CA ASP A 51 -9.61 12.24 -2.07
C ASP A 51 -9.70 11.16 -0.98
N ASP A 52 -9.38 9.90 -1.30
CA ASP A 52 -9.37 8.79 -0.35
C ASP A 52 -8.12 8.82 0.55
N LEU A 53 -7.06 9.51 0.12
CA LEU A 53 -5.80 9.63 0.84
C LEU A 53 -5.66 11.08 1.31
N THR A 54 -6.16 11.42 2.49
CA THR A 54 -6.13 12.82 2.96
C THR A 54 -4.79 13.23 3.60
N GLN A 55 -3.94 12.26 3.93
CA GLN A 55 -2.63 12.47 4.55
C GLN A 55 -1.59 12.92 3.51
N SER A 56 -0.53 13.60 3.93
CA SER A 56 0.63 13.86 3.06
C SER A 56 1.45 12.58 2.86
N ASP A 57 2.30 12.55 1.83
CA ASP A 57 3.20 11.40 1.61
C ASP A 57 4.16 11.21 2.79
N GLU A 58 4.65 12.30 3.38
CA GLU A 58 5.52 12.25 4.55
C GLU A 58 4.80 11.66 5.76
N ASP A 59 3.58 12.12 6.05
CA ASP A 59 2.76 11.58 7.13
C ASP A 59 2.41 10.11 6.90
N TYR A 60 2.11 9.74 5.65
CA TYR A 60 1.77 8.38 5.29
C TYR A 60 2.93 7.42 5.46
N TRP A 61 4.18 7.84 5.18
CA TRP A 61 5.36 6.98 5.30
C TRP A 61 6.11 7.11 6.62
N ALA A 62 5.72 8.05 7.49
CA ALA A 62 6.31 8.24 8.79
C ALA A 62 6.35 6.94 9.60
N GLY A 63 7.54 6.59 10.11
CA GLY A 63 7.80 5.42 10.93
C GLY A 63 7.75 4.06 10.21
N PHE A 64 7.59 4.03 8.87
CA PHE A 64 7.52 2.79 8.12
C PHE A 64 8.88 2.34 7.56
N TYR A 65 9.71 3.31 7.14
CA TYR A 65 11.10 3.10 6.76
C TYR A 65 11.98 3.59 7.90
N SER A 66 12.14 2.77 8.95
CA SER A 66 13.02 3.02 10.09
C SER A 66 13.95 1.86 10.33
#